data_AF-A0A2H9L8J9-F1
#
_entry.id   AF-A0A2H9L8J9-F1
#
_cell.length_a   1.000
_cell.length_b   1.000
_cell.length_c   1.000
_cell.angle_alpha   90.00
_cell.angle_beta   90.00
_cell.angle_gamma   90.00
#
_symmetry.space_group_name_H-M   'P 1'
#
loop_
_entity.id
_entity.type
_entity.pdbx_description
1 polymer ?
#
loop_
_entity_poly.entity_id
_entity_poly.type
_entity_poly.pdbx_seq_one_letter_code
_entity_poly.pdbx_strand_id
1 'polypeptide(L)'
;MHSKIKSITFDFIFGGVIVAVALLIASFLGPVYGGILAGAPIRAGGTIFLQYLHEGEAKAADLSLGVLFSMIANVGFAAVLFICIPKIGFYQSLLLASVVFVAVIAVLMKIAS
;
A
#
# COMPACT_ATOMS: atom_id res chain seq x y z
N MET A 1 2.21 28.27 6.50
CA MET A 1 2.91 27.50 5.43
C MET A 1 4.10 26.69 5.96
N HIS A 2 4.95 27.25 6.84
CA HIS A 2 6.12 26.58 7.42
C HIS A 2 5.83 25.27 8.21
N SER A 3 4.62 25.14 8.79
CA SER A 3 4.20 23.95 9.55
C SER A 3 3.84 22.74 8.68
N LYS A 4 3.23 22.95 7.50
CA LYS A 4 2.82 21.85 6.61
C LYS A 4 4.03 21.18 5.94
N ILE A 5 5.03 21.98 5.56
CA ILE A 5 6.26 21.47 4.96
C ILE A 5 7.04 20.60 5.95
N LYS A 6 7.09 21.00 7.23
CA LYS A 6 7.73 20.19 8.28
C LYS A 6 7.03 18.84 8.49
N SER A 7 5.70 18.81 8.47
CA SER A 7 4.91 17.58 8.57
C SER A 7 5.13 16.66 7.36
N ILE A 8 5.05 17.17 6.13
CA ILE A 8 5.31 16.37 4.92
C ILE A 8 6.75 15.83 4.89
N THR A 9 7.72 16.63 5.33
CA THR A 9 9.13 16.18 5.41
C THR A 9 9.28 15.05 6.43
N PHE A 10 8.60 15.15 7.57
CA PHE A 10 8.56 14.08 8.56
C PHE A 10 7.91 12.81 8.00
N ASP A 11 6.76 12.91 7.33
CA ASP A 11 6.07 11.79 6.71
C ASP A 11 6.93 11.08 5.67
N PHE A 12 7.66 11.86 4.87
CA PHE A 12 8.56 11.33 3.85
C PHE A 12 9.71 10.53 4.48
N ILE A 13 10.36 11.09 5.52
CA ILE A 13 11.44 10.40 6.23
C ILE A 13 10.89 9.14 6.92
N PHE A 14 9.76 9.25 7.61
CA PHE A 14 9.12 8.14 8.31
C PHE A 14 8.72 7.02 7.34
N GLY A 15 8.02 7.36 6.26
CA GLY A 15 7.64 6.42 5.21
C GLY A 15 8.85 5.76 4.56
N GLY A 16 9.89 6.54 4.25
CA GLY A 16 11.15 6.02 3.68
C GLY A 16 11.85 5.04 4.61
N VAL A 17 11.98 5.37 5.90
CA VAL A 17 12.57 4.50 6.92
C VAL A 17 11.77 3.22 7.07
N ILE A 18 10.44 3.32 7.14
CA ILE A 18 9.56 2.15 7.26
C ILE A 18 9.73 1.21 6.07
N VAL A 19 9.73 1.73 4.85
CA VAL A 19 9.92 0.92 3.63
C VAL A 19 11.31 0.28 3.62
N ALA A 20 12.35 1.04 3.97
CA ALA A 20 13.72 0.53 4.02
C ALA A 20 13.87 -0.61 5.05
N VAL A 21 13.31 -0.45 6.24
CA VAL A 21 13.31 -1.49 7.28
C VAL A 21 12.50 -2.71 6.84
N ALA A 22 11.35 -2.51 6.19
CA ALA A 22 10.54 -3.61 5.66
C ALA A 22 11.31 -4.43 4.62
N LEU A 23 12.01 -3.77 3.69
CA LEU A 23 12.84 -4.43 2.68
C LEU A 23 14.07 -5.11 3.29
N LEU A 24 14.66 -4.51 4.32
CA LEU A 24 15.75 -5.12 5.06
C LEU A 24 15.29 -6.41 5.76
N ILE A 25 14.18 -6.37 6.49
CA ILE A 25 13.59 -7.57 7.11
C ILE A 25 13.22 -8.61 6.04
N ALA A 26 12.64 -8.17 4.92
CA ALA A 26 12.32 -9.02 3.79
C ALA A 26 13.56 -9.75 3.22
N SER A 27 14.71 -9.08 3.18
CA SER A 27 15.97 -9.67 2.70
C SER A 27 16.44 -10.84 3.56
N PHE A 28 16.09 -10.87 4.84
CA PHE A 28 16.43 -11.96 5.76
C PHE A 28 15.44 -13.12 5.74
N LEU A 29 14.17 -12.86 5.37
CA LEU A 29 13.08 -13.86 5.45
C LEU A 29 12.79 -14.54 4.10
N GLY A 30 13.46 -14.12 3.04
CA GLY A 30 13.23 -14.62 1.68
C GLY A 30 12.06 -13.94 0.97
N PRO A 31 11.93 -14.12 -0.36
CA PRO A 31 11.07 -13.28 -1.20
C PRO A 31 9.58 -13.29 -0.83
N VAL A 32 9.06 -14.45 -0.40
CA VAL A 32 7.62 -14.62 -0.09
C VAL A 32 7.25 -13.91 1.21
N TYR A 33 7.99 -14.18 2.30
CA TYR A 33 7.77 -13.52 3.59
C TYR A 33 8.07 -12.03 3.52
N GLY A 34 9.06 -11.65 2.71
CA GLY A 34 9.35 -10.27 2.40
C GLY A 34 8.17 -9.53 1.77
N GLY A 35 7.51 -10.15 0.78
CA GLY A 35 6.27 -9.63 0.19
C GLY A 35 5.13 -9.52 1.20
N ILE A 36 4.97 -10.50 2.10
CA ILE A 36 3.92 -10.50 3.13
C ILE A 36 4.07 -9.32 4.08
N LEU A 37 5.29 -9.10 4.61
CA LEU A 37 5.54 -8.04 5.60
C LEU A 37 5.61 -6.65 4.97
N ALA A 38 6.34 -6.51 3.85
CA ALA A 38 6.52 -5.22 3.18
C ALA A 38 5.26 -4.76 2.41
N GLY A 39 4.40 -5.70 2.03
CA GLY A 39 3.19 -5.43 1.26
C GLY A 39 2.08 -4.80 2.11
N ALA A 40 1.61 -5.52 3.13
CA ALA A 40 0.34 -5.21 3.77
C ALA A 40 0.48 -4.56 5.16
N PRO A 41 1.03 -5.21 6.20
CA PRO A 41 0.95 -4.68 7.56
C PRO A 41 1.84 -3.45 7.78
N ILE A 42 3.08 -3.45 7.26
CA ILE A 42 4.01 -2.36 7.50
C ILE A 42 3.56 -1.08 6.78
N ARG A 43 3.13 -1.20 5.51
CA ARG A 43 2.67 -0.06 4.72
C ARG A 43 1.35 0.49 5.26
N ALA A 44 0.36 -0.37 5.48
CA ALA A 44 -0.94 0.05 6.00
C ALA A 44 -0.83 0.66 7.40
N GLY A 45 -0.09 0.01 8.31
CA GLY A 45 0.13 0.49 9.66
C GLY A 45 0.81 1.85 9.68
N GLY A 46 1.86 2.03 8.87
CA GLY A 46 2.54 3.33 8.73
C GLY A 46 1.60 4.44 8.26
N THR A 47 0.77 4.17 7.24
CA THR A 47 -0.20 5.15 6.73
C THR A 47 -1.30 5.50 7.74
N ILE A 48 -1.83 4.50 8.44
CA ILE A 48 -2.88 4.72 9.46
C ILE A 48 -2.31 5.50 10.65
N PHE A 49 -1.09 5.18 11.07
CA PHE A 49 -0.41 5.89 12.15
C PHE A 49 -0.16 7.36 11.83
N LEU A 50 0.32 7.67 10.62
CA LEU A 50 0.49 9.06 10.19
C LEU A 50 -0.84 9.81 10.11
N GLN A 51 -1.90 9.16 9.63
CA GLN A 51 -3.24 9.77 9.62
C GLN A 51 -3.74 10.06 11.03
N TYR A 52 -3.51 9.14 11.96
CA TYR A 52 -3.83 9.34 13.38
C TYR A 52 -3.09 10.55 13.96
N LEU A 53 -1.80 10.72 13.65
CA LEU A 53 -1.01 11.86 14.13
C LEU A 53 -1.52 13.21 13.58
N HIS A 54 -2.08 13.23 12.38
CA HIS A 54 -2.53 14.46 11.73
C HIS A 54 -3.99 14.81 11.99
N GLU A 55 -4.88 13.82 11.99
CA GLU A 55 -6.32 14.03 11.98
C GLU A 55 -7.06 13.28 13.09
N GLY A 56 -6.35 12.54 13.93
CA GLY A 56 -6.91 11.84 15.08
C GLY A 56 -7.58 10.50 14.75
N GLU A 57 -8.16 9.90 15.78
CA GLU A 57 -8.63 8.50 15.79
C GLU A 57 -9.76 8.23 14.79
N ALA A 58 -10.76 9.11 14.71
CA ALA A 58 -11.89 8.93 13.80
C ALA A 58 -11.46 8.86 12.32
N LYS A 59 -10.53 9.73 11.92
CA LYS A 59 -10.01 9.75 10.53
C LYS A 59 -9.06 8.60 10.24
N ALA A 60 -8.31 8.14 11.24
CA ALA A 60 -7.54 6.90 11.14
C ALA A 60 -8.43 5.67 10.96
N ALA A 61 -9.59 5.62 11.62
CA ALA A 61 -10.57 4.54 11.45
C ALA A 61 -11.20 4.56 10.05
N ASP A 62 -11.61 5.73 9.54
CA ASP A 62 -12.09 5.89 8.15
C ASP A 62 -11.03 5.41 7.14
N LEU A 63 -9.76 5.78 7.35
CA LEU A 63 -8.66 5.34 6.48
C LEU A 63 -8.45 3.81 6.55
N SER A 64 -8.63 3.21 7.74
CA SER A 64 -8.52 1.77 7.93
C SER A 64 -9.58 1.00 7.13
N LEU A 65 -10.80 1.53 7.00
CA LEU A 65 -11.81 0.98 6.08
C LEU A 65 -11.35 1.06 4.62
N GLY A 66 -10.76 2.19 4.20
CA GLY A 66 -10.16 2.32 2.87
C GLY A 66 -9.05 1.29 2.61
N VAL A 67 -8.24 1.00 3.62
CA VAL A 67 -7.21 -0.05 3.57
C VAL A 67 -7.84 -1.43 3.34
N LEU A 68 -8.96 -1.75 3.99
CA LEU A 68 -9.64 -3.04 3.80
C LEU A 68 -10.07 -3.26 2.34
N PHE A 69 -10.69 -2.25 1.71
CA PHE A 69 -11.04 -2.33 0.28
C PHE A 69 -9.80 -2.46 -0.59
N SER A 70 -8.73 -1.72 -0.27
CA SER A 70 -7.46 -1.81 -0.96
C SER A 70 -6.85 -3.21 -0.87
N MET A 71 -6.92 -3.90 0.28
CA MET A 71 -6.40 -5.26 0.43
C MET A 71 -7.06 -6.26 -0.55
N ILE A 72 -8.37 -6.15 -0.77
CA ILE A 72 -9.08 -6.99 -1.74
C ILE A 72 -8.58 -6.71 -3.17
N ALA A 73 -8.49 -5.43 -3.54
CA ALA A 73 -7.96 -5.03 -4.84
C ALA A 73 -6.48 -5.45 -5.03
N ASN A 74 -5.71 -5.46 -3.94
CA ASN A 74 -4.30 -5.84 -3.95
C ASN A 74 -4.09 -7.32 -4.30
N VAL A 75 -5.06 -8.20 -3.99
CA VAL A 75 -5.03 -9.60 -4.43
C VAL A 75 -5.05 -9.68 -5.96
N GLY A 76 -5.95 -8.92 -6.61
CA GLY A 76 -6.02 -8.85 -8.06
C GLY A 76 -4.74 -8.27 -8.67
N PHE A 77 -4.22 -7.19 -8.09
CA PHE A 77 -2.95 -6.58 -8.50
C PHE A 77 -1.78 -7.57 -8.42
N ALA A 78 -1.63 -8.25 -7.29
CA ALA A 78 -0.56 -9.23 -7.07
C ALA A 78 -0.69 -10.45 -8.00
N ALA A 79 -1.90 -10.93 -8.25
CA ALA A 79 -2.15 -12.03 -9.17
C ALA A 79 -1.74 -11.69 -10.61
N VAL A 80 -2.09 -10.48 -11.08
CA VAL A 80 -1.67 -10.00 -12.41
C VAL A 80 -0.16 -9.92 -12.49
N LEU A 81 0.52 -9.34 -11.50
CA LEU A 81 1.98 -9.29 -11.50
C LEU A 81 2.61 -10.68 -11.53
N PHE A 82 2.13 -11.61 -10.70
CA PHE A 82 2.65 -12.98 -10.67
C PHE A 82 2.52 -13.71 -12.01
N ILE A 83 1.41 -13.53 -12.72
CA ILE A 83 1.13 -14.22 -14.00
C ILE A 83 1.79 -13.52 -15.19
N CYS A 84 1.81 -12.18 -15.20
CA CYS A 84 2.19 -11.40 -16.38
C CYS A 84 3.68 -11.05 -16.42
N ILE A 85 4.36 -10.88 -15.27
CA ILE A 85 5.79 -10.57 -15.23
C ILE A 85 6.62 -11.50 -16.14
N PRO A 86 6.47 -12.84 -16.07
CA PRO A 86 7.26 -13.73 -16.92
C PRO A 86 6.88 -13.70 -18.41
N LYS A 87 5.73 -13.12 -18.79
CA LYS A 87 5.21 -13.17 -20.16
C LYS A 87 5.46 -11.89 -20.96
N ILE A 88 5.25 -10.74 -20.33
CA ILE A 88 5.23 -9.42 -20.99
C ILE A 88 6.21 -8.43 -20.34
N GLY A 89 6.96 -8.87 -19.33
CA GLY A 89 7.91 -8.04 -18.60
C GLY A 89 7.25 -7.17 -17.52
N PHE A 90 8.10 -6.56 -16.69
CA PHE A 90 7.67 -5.88 -15.45
C PHE A 90 6.81 -4.63 -15.70
N TYR A 91 7.26 -3.73 -16.59
CA TYR A 91 6.58 -2.45 -16.82
C TYR A 91 5.16 -2.62 -17.37
N GLN A 92 4.98 -3.52 -18.33
CA GLN A 92 3.65 -3.79 -18.91
C GLN A 92 2.73 -4.49 -17.90
N SER A 93 3.29 -5.42 -17.12
CA SER A 93 2.55 -6.09 -16.04
C SER A 93 2.09 -5.11 -14.96
N LEU A 94 2.91 -4.10 -14.64
CA LEU A 94 2.56 -3.07 -13.67
C LEU A 94 1.40 -2.19 -14.14
N LEU A 95 1.40 -1.80 -15.42
CA LEU A 95 0.28 -1.06 -16.01
C LEU A 95 -1.01 -1.89 -15.97
N LEU A 96 -0.94 -3.15 -16.38
CA LEU A 96 -2.11 -4.04 -16.37
C LEU A 96 -2.62 -4.29 -14.95
N ALA A 97 -1.72 -4.53 -14.00
CA ALA A 97 -2.07 -4.74 -12.60
C ALA A 97 -2.75 -3.49 -12.00
N SER A 98 -2.26 -2.30 -12.36
CA SER A 98 -2.84 -1.01 -11.92
C SER A 98 -4.25 -0.82 -12.47
N VAL A 99 -4.50 -1.17 -13.74
CA VAL A 99 -5.84 -1.14 -14.34
C VAL A 99 -6.79 -2.08 -13.60
N VAL A 100 -6.34 -3.31 -13.32
CA VAL A 100 -7.14 -4.29 -12.57
C VAL A 100 -7.43 -3.80 -11.15
N PHE A 101 -6.44 -3.22 -10.47
CA PHE A 101 -6.63 -2.68 -9.12
C PHE A 101 -7.73 -1.60 -9.09
N VAL A 102 -7.66 -0.62 -9.99
CA VAL A 102 -8.67 0.45 -10.09
C VAL A 102 -10.04 -0.12 -10.45
N ALA A 103 -10.10 -1.08 -11.37
CA ALA A 103 -11.36 -1.74 -11.75
C ALA A 103 -12.01 -2.46 -10.56
N VAL A 104 -11.23 -3.20 -9.76
CA VAL A 104 -11.73 -3.90 -8.57
C VAL A 104 -12.23 -2.91 -7.52
N ILE A 105 -11.48 -1.84 -7.25
CA ILE A 105 -11.94 -0.79 -6.32
C ILE A 105 -13.24 -0.15 -6.81
N ALA A 106 -13.34 0.20 -8.10
CA ALA A 106 -14.54 0.81 -8.65
C ALA A 106 -15.78 -0.08 -8.49
N VAL A 107 -15.62 -1.40 -8.69
CA VAL A 107 -16.69 -2.38 -8.47
C VAL A 107 -17.05 -2.47 -6.99
N LEU A 108 -16.06 -2.60 -6.10
CA LEU A 108 -16.29 -2.69 -4.66
C LEU A 108 -17.01 -1.45 -4.11
N MET A 109 -16.57 -0.26 -4.51
CA MET A 109 -17.20 1.00 -4.09
C MET A 109 -18.63 1.12 -4.58
N LYS A 110 -18.91 0.67 -5.81
CA LYS A 110 -20.28 0.65 -6.34
C LYS A 110 -21.19 -0.31 -5.57
N ILE A 111 -20.67 -1.41 -5.05
CA ILE A 111 -21.45 -2.38 -4.26
C ILE A 111 -21.65 -1.88 -2.83
N ALA A 112 -20.69 -1.14 -2.29
CA ALA A 112 -20.73 -0.61 -0.92
C ALA A 112 -21.51 0.71 -0.77
N SER A 113 -21.93 1.34 -1.88
CA SER A 113 -22.71 2.59 -1.93
C SER A 113 -24.19 2.31 -2.17
#